data_AF-A0A0K6GRW4-F1
#
_entry.id   AF-A0A0K6GRW4-F1
#
_cell.length_a   1.000
_cell.length_b   1.000
_cell.length_c   1.000
_cell.angle_alpha   90.00
_cell.angle_beta   90.00
_cell.angle_gamma   90.00
#
_symmetry.space_group_name_H-M   'P 1'
#
loop_
_entity.id
_entity.type
_entity.pdbx_description
1 polymer ?
#
loop_
_entity_poly.entity_id
_entity_poly.type
_entity_poly.pdbx_seq_one_letter_code
_entity_poly.pdbx_strand_id
1 'polypeptide(L)'
;MSNFGGMEELLQDFLMESTELLSDVDNKLVELEKRPEDRALLNDIFRGFHTIKGGAGFLNVTPMVHLCHRTENLFDKLRNGELKLNPEVMDVILNATGIVRDMFDTLAQGLMPGDADAKVLADLDEVLAGRTPGRTPAAPATPAPPAAAPAAPAPSTDGGPDWQALYQAIQPGSTAPATPVSADQAPTPAPEPATAAQAVEVIPAAAPVPVERPASKPMTNKGGSGGGQENTIRIDTQRLDMVLNLSGEIGLTKNRLTTLRTEILQGSHDPNTLRSLDESISQLDLLVSDLQNAVMKTRMQPIGRLFQKYPRLARDLARQLGKEVELVLSGEETELDKTMIEDLNDPLVHLVRNAVDHGIESPEERLAAGKKAQSVVQLTAEQVGDHILIEITDDGRGMHADSLRRKAIEKGLIDVETANSLDEKQCLQLIFLPGFSTKDQISSVSGRGVGMDVVRTNIQKLNGRIDINSVPGEGTRISISLPLTLAILPVLVVRACNQPFAVPLAMVREIITIDSNAIQEVSGKPTIVVRDEILPLRTLAGLLGWAPTQKPCFGVLMQSAEKSFILAIDSFVGRDDVVIKPLQNIRPKGVAGATLSGDGSVVLVLDMEDLLSASDASGSNQIVRTSEFVAN
;
A
#
# COMPACT_ATOMS: atom_id res chain seq x y z
N MET A 1 1.61 28.02 11.91
CA MET A 1 2.15 28.87 10.84
C MET A 1 3.38 28.16 10.34
N SER A 2 3.46 27.83 9.05
CA SER A 2 4.65 27.19 8.46
C SER A 2 5.86 28.10 8.68
N ASN A 3 6.99 27.55 9.11
CA ASN A 3 8.24 28.32 9.26
C ASN A 3 8.80 28.78 7.90
N PHE A 4 8.22 28.32 6.79
CA PHE A 4 8.69 28.52 5.42
C PHE A 4 7.82 29.51 4.61
N GLY A 5 7.13 30.43 5.28
CA GLY A 5 6.20 31.39 4.65
C GLY A 5 6.78 32.08 3.40
N GLY A 6 6.22 31.76 2.22
CA GLY A 6 6.61 32.31 0.93
C GLY A 6 7.64 31.49 0.14
N MET A 7 8.11 30.36 0.68
CA MET A 7 9.03 29.42 0.04
C MET A 7 8.45 27.99 -0.04
N GLU A 8 7.14 27.81 0.14
CA GLU A 8 6.50 26.49 0.14
C GLU A 8 6.68 25.73 -1.18
N GLU A 9 6.67 26.44 -2.32
CA GLU A 9 6.89 25.84 -3.64
C GLU A 9 8.33 25.33 -3.79
N LEU A 10 9.31 26.13 -3.37
CA LEU A 10 10.73 25.77 -3.38
C LEU A 10 11.04 24.62 -2.40
N LEU A 11 10.36 24.60 -1.25
CA LEU A 11 10.45 23.50 -0.30
C LEU A 11 9.90 22.21 -0.90
N GLN A 12 8.75 22.26 -1.59
CA GLN A 12 8.17 21.09 -2.24
C GLN A 12 9.07 20.54 -3.36
N ASP A 13 9.62 21.42 -4.21
CA ASP A 13 10.56 21.02 -5.27
C ASP A 13 11.81 20.35 -4.68
N PHE A 14 12.39 20.98 -3.64
CA PHE A 14 13.54 20.43 -2.94
C PHE A 14 13.26 19.07 -2.30
N LEU A 15 12.11 18.92 -1.62
CA LEU A 15 11.71 17.66 -1.00
C LEU A 15 11.51 16.58 -2.05
N MET A 16 10.91 16.90 -3.20
CA MET A 16 10.70 15.95 -4.28
C MET A 16 12.03 15.44 -4.87
N GLU A 17 12.92 16.35 -5.27
CA GLU A 17 14.21 15.99 -5.87
C GLU A 17 15.12 15.26 -4.87
N SER A 18 15.18 15.75 -3.63
CA SER A 18 16.10 15.22 -2.63
C SER A 18 15.63 13.89 -2.03
N THR A 19 14.32 13.59 -2.03
CA THR A 19 13.82 12.28 -1.57
C THR A 19 14.20 11.16 -2.54
N GLU A 20 14.14 11.42 -3.85
CA GLU A 20 14.61 10.47 -4.86
C GLU A 20 16.13 10.27 -4.73
N LEU A 21 16.88 11.36 -4.56
CA LEU A 21 18.33 11.33 -4.40
C LEU A 21 18.76 10.58 -3.12
N LEU A 22 18.06 10.81 -2.00
CA LEU A 22 18.33 10.11 -0.74
C LEU A 22 18.01 8.61 -0.86
N SER A 23 16.95 8.25 -1.57
CA SER A 23 16.59 6.85 -1.85
C SER A 23 17.65 6.15 -2.71
N ASP A 24 18.19 6.84 -3.72
CA ASP A 24 19.29 6.34 -4.54
C ASP A 24 20.59 6.19 -3.73
N VAL A 25 20.90 7.16 -2.86
CA VAL A 25 22.02 7.07 -1.91
C VAL A 25 21.88 5.86 -0.99
N ASP A 26 20.70 5.62 -0.42
CA ASP A 26 20.44 4.45 0.44
C ASP A 26 20.71 3.13 -0.28
N ASN A 27 20.26 2.99 -1.54
CA ASN A 27 20.51 1.80 -2.34
C ASN A 27 22.01 1.60 -2.59
N LYS A 28 22.72 2.67 -2.92
CA LYS A 28 24.17 2.65 -3.15
C LYS A 28 24.97 2.35 -1.88
N LEU A 29 24.50 2.79 -0.72
CA LEU A 29 25.11 2.45 0.58
C LEU A 29 25.06 0.93 0.85
N VAL A 30 23.95 0.28 0.48
CA VAL A 30 23.82 -1.19 0.59
C VAL A 30 24.75 -1.91 -0.38
N GLU A 31 24.94 -1.39 -1.59
CA GLU A 31 25.91 -1.94 -2.54
C GLU A 31 27.35 -1.72 -2.07
N LEU A 32 27.64 -0.56 -1.47
CA LEU A 32 28.95 -0.20 -0.93
C LEU A 32 29.35 -1.12 0.23
N GLU A 33 28.41 -1.61 1.04
CA GLU A 33 28.68 -2.62 2.07
C GLU A 33 29.26 -3.91 1.48
N LYS A 34 28.76 -4.33 0.30
CA LYS A 34 29.25 -5.52 -0.41
C LYS A 34 30.54 -5.27 -1.17
N ARG A 35 30.78 -4.01 -1.60
CA ARG A 35 31.92 -3.59 -2.41
C ARG A 35 32.58 -2.33 -1.83
N PRO A 36 33.26 -2.45 -0.67
CA PRO A 36 33.76 -1.31 0.10
C PRO A 36 34.86 -0.48 -0.60
N GLU A 37 35.52 -1.03 -1.61
CA GLU A 37 36.59 -0.36 -2.37
C GLU A 37 36.11 0.24 -3.70
N ASP A 38 34.80 0.18 -4.01
CA ASP A 38 34.26 0.69 -5.26
C ASP A 38 34.22 2.23 -5.28
N ARG A 39 35.20 2.82 -5.98
CA ARG A 39 35.33 4.29 -6.08
C ARG A 39 34.21 4.93 -6.89
N ALA A 40 33.51 4.21 -7.76
CA ALA A 40 32.37 4.75 -8.50
C ALA A 40 31.20 4.96 -7.54
N LEU A 41 30.89 3.97 -6.72
CA LEU A 41 29.84 4.05 -5.68
C LEU A 41 30.11 5.17 -4.67
N LEU A 42 31.36 5.27 -4.18
CA LEU A 42 31.75 6.35 -3.26
C LEU A 42 31.57 7.76 -3.86
N ASN A 43 31.89 7.92 -5.16
CA ASN A 43 31.72 9.21 -5.84
C ASN A 43 30.26 9.57 -6.07
N ASP A 44 29.42 8.58 -6.40
CA ASP A 44 27.99 8.80 -6.60
C ASP A 44 27.29 9.18 -5.28
N ILE A 45 27.63 8.49 -4.18
CA ILE A 45 27.10 8.81 -2.85
C ILE A 45 27.56 10.21 -2.39
N PHE A 46 28.84 10.54 -2.60
CA PHE A 46 29.37 11.88 -2.33
C PHE A 46 28.59 12.97 -3.08
N ARG A 47 28.30 12.76 -4.37
CA ARG A 47 27.50 13.71 -5.17
C ARG A 47 26.09 13.85 -4.62
N GLY A 48 25.47 12.74 -4.17
CA GLY A 48 24.17 12.75 -3.52
C GLY A 48 24.13 13.71 -2.33
N PHE A 49 25.03 13.53 -1.35
CA PHE A 49 25.10 14.41 -0.18
C PHE A 49 25.47 15.87 -0.54
N HIS A 50 26.34 16.07 -1.54
CA HIS A 50 26.72 17.41 -1.98
C HIS A 50 25.51 18.20 -2.54
N THR A 51 24.68 17.55 -3.34
CA THR A 51 23.45 18.15 -3.89
C THR A 51 22.40 18.40 -2.81
N ILE A 52 22.19 17.45 -1.89
CA ILE A 52 21.27 17.62 -0.75
C ILE A 52 21.70 18.80 0.12
N LYS A 53 22.99 18.93 0.43
CA LYS A 53 23.56 20.07 1.16
C LYS A 53 23.30 21.40 0.42
N GLY A 54 23.45 21.41 -0.90
CA GLY A 54 23.19 22.58 -1.73
C GLY A 54 21.75 23.07 -1.63
N GLY A 55 20.77 22.16 -1.78
CA GLY A 55 19.35 22.49 -1.65
C GLY A 55 18.95 22.88 -0.22
N ALA A 56 19.51 22.19 0.79
CA ALA A 56 19.32 22.55 2.20
C ALA A 56 19.83 23.96 2.53
N GLY A 57 20.97 24.35 1.94
CA GLY A 57 21.56 25.68 2.09
C GLY A 57 20.70 26.78 1.46
N PHE A 58 20.07 26.49 0.32
CA PHE A 58 19.15 27.43 -0.33
C PHE A 58 17.89 27.71 0.50
N LEU A 59 17.36 26.68 1.17
CA LEU A 59 16.22 26.79 2.09
C LEU A 59 16.59 27.24 3.51
N ASN A 60 17.87 27.57 3.74
CA ASN A 60 18.42 27.97 5.03
C ASN A 60 18.18 26.95 6.16
N VAL A 61 18.15 25.65 5.82
CA VAL A 61 18.00 24.54 6.78
C VAL A 61 19.37 24.21 7.37
N THR A 62 19.88 25.10 8.22
CA THR A 62 21.24 25.06 8.78
C THR A 62 21.60 23.72 9.45
N PRO A 63 20.73 23.09 10.26
CA PRO A 63 21.01 21.77 10.86
C PRO A 63 21.35 20.69 9.83
N MET A 64 20.59 20.66 8.73
CA MET A 64 20.76 19.65 7.68
C MET A 64 22.02 19.91 6.85
N VAL A 65 22.36 21.18 6.61
CA VAL A 65 23.63 21.57 5.97
C VAL A 65 24.82 21.07 6.79
N HIS A 66 24.79 21.24 8.12
CA HIS A 66 25.88 20.81 8.99
C HIS A 66 26.09 19.29 9.00
N LEU A 67 25.00 18.52 9.03
CA LEU A 67 25.08 17.06 8.98
C LEU A 67 25.57 16.58 7.62
N CYS A 68 24.97 17.05 6.52
CA CYS A 68 25.35 16.66 5.17
C CYS A 68 26.81 17.01 4.86
N HIS A 69 27.30 18.16 5.33
CA HIS A 69 28.70 18.56 5.16
C HIS A 69 29.68 17.60 5.86
N ARG A 70 29.36 17.12 7.08
CA ARG A 70 30.20 16.15 7.79
C ARG A 70 30.18 14.79 7.10
N THR A 71 29.01 14.33 6.67
CA THR A 71 28.87 13.08 5.92
C THR A 71 29.61 13.15 4.59
N GLU A 72 29.52 14.28 3.88
CA GLU A 72 30.27 14.54 2.64
C GLU A 72 31.79 14.49 2.86
N ASN A 73 32.31 15.12 3.92
CA ASN A 73 33.74 15.06 4.25
C ASN A 73 34.22 13.64 4.56
N LEU A 74 33.35 12.80 5.15
CA LEU A 74 33.66 11.40 5.42
C LEU A 74 33.81 10.63 4.10
N PHE A 75 32.86 10.81 3.17
CA PHE A 75 32.94 10.23 1.83
C PHE A 75 34.13 10.76 1.02
N ASP A 76 34.52 12.02 1.20
CA ASP A 76 35.71 12.58 0.56
C ASP A 76 36.99 11.83 0.99
N LYS A 77 37.14 11.56 2.29
CA LYS A 77 38.26 10.77 2.82
C LYS A 77 38.24 9.32 2.33
N LEU A 78 37.06 8.70 2.26
CA LEU A 78 36.91 7.34 1.75
C LEU A 78 37.30 7.25 0.26
N ARG A 79 36.81 8.15 -0.59
CA ARG A 79 37.13 8.11 -2.04
C ARG A 79 38.60 8.41 -2.34
N ASN A 80 39.25 9.23 -1.51
CA ASN A 80 40.67 9.58 -1.65
C ASN A 80 41.59 8.50 -1.05
N GLY A 81 41.03 7.51 -0.35
CA GLY A 81 41.78 6.42 0.29
C GLY A 81 42.48 6.81 1.59
N GLU A 82 42.12 7.95 2.18
CA GLU A 82 42.63 8.43 3.46
C GLU A 82 41.97 7.72 4.65
N LEU A 83 40.75 7.21 4.45
CA LEU A 83 40.00 6.40 5.40
C LEU A 83 39.61 5.07 4.75
N LYS A 84 39.65 3.97 5.51
CA LYS A 84 39.15 2.66 5.04
C LYS A 84 37.75 2.42 5.59
N LEU A 85 36.87 1.93 4.73
CA LEU A 85 35.53 1.53 5.13
C LEU A 85 35.61 0.25 5.98
N ASN A 86 35.10 0.30 7.20
CA ASN A 86 34.93 -0.83 8.10
C ASN A 86 33.49 -0.83 8.66
N PRO A 87 33.04 -1.89 9.35
CA PRO A 87 31.67 -1.97 9.87
C PRO A 87 31.29 -0.81 10.79
N GLU A 88 32.22 -0.33 11.63
CA GLU A 88 31.98 0.79 12.56
C GLU A 88 31.76 2.11 11.82
N VAL A 89 32.56 2.40 10.80
CA VAL A 89 32.41 3.58 9.93
C VAL A 89 31.11 3.48 9.12
N MET A 90 30.75 2.28 8.66
CA MET A 90 29.48 2.06 7.96
C MET A 90 28.28 2.32 8.87
N ASP A 91 28.31 1.87 10.12
CA ASP A 91 27.24 2.13 11.09
C ASP A 91 27.06 3.63 11.34
N VAL A 92 28.16 4.39 11.45
CA VAL A 92 28.12 5.86 11.58
C VAL A 92 27.52 6.52 10.35
N ILE A 93 27.91 6.08 9.14
CA ILE A 93 27.34 6.58 7.88
C ILE A 93 25.84 6.33 7.83
N LEU A 94 25.40 5.09 8.11
CA LEU A 94 23.98 4.72 8.07
C LEU A 94 23.15 5.49 9.09
N ASN A 95 23.70 5.72 10.30
CA ASN A 95 23.07 6.54 11.32
C ASN A 95 22.92 8.00 10.86
N ALA A 96 23.97 8.58 10.27
CA ALA A 96 23.91 9.94 9.72
C ALA A 96 22.89 10.07 8.58
N THR A 97 22.83 9.10 7.66
CA THR A 97 21.82 9.06 6.59
C THR A 97 20.40 8.91 7.15
N GLY A 98 20.22 8.13 8.22
CA GLY A 98 18.96 7.99 8.93
C GLY A 98 18.46 9.32 9.49
N ILE A 99 19.34 10.07 10.17
CA ILE A 99 18.98 11.39 10.69
C ILE A 99 18.65 12.38 9.58
N VAL A 100 19.36 12.34 8.44
CA VAL A 100 18.99 13.16 7.27
C VAL A 100 17.57 12.84 6.81
N ARG A 101 17.16 11.56 6.80
CA ARG A 101 15.78 11.17 6.47
C ARG A 101 14.77 11.73 7.47
N ASP A 102 15.04 11.65 8.76
CA ASP A 102 14.16 12.19 9.80
C ASP A 102 14.02 13.74 9.66
N MET A 103 15.09 14.42 9.26
CA MET A 103 15.06 15.85 8.93
C MET A 103 14.18 16.14 7.70
N PHE A 104 14.22 15.29 6.67
CA PHE A 104 13.32 15.38 5.51
C PHE A 104 11.85 15.20 5.90
N ASP A 105 11.54 14.21 6.74
CA ASP A 105 10.17 13.97 7.22
C ASP A 105 9.64 15.16 8.04
N THR A 106 10.53 15.84 8.77
CA THR A 106 10.20 17.07 9.52
C THR A 106 9.94 18.25 8.59
N LEU A 107 10.78 18.42 7.56
CA LEU A 107 10.61 19.44 6.53
C LEU A 107 9.30 19.25 5.73
N ALA A 108 8.93 17.99 5.43
CA ALA A 108 7.68 17.65 4.76
C ALA A 108 6.43 18.06 5.56
N GLN A 109 6.55 18.19 6.88
CA GLN A 109 5.49 18.68 7.77
C GLN A 109 5.47 20.22 7.87
N GLY A 110 6.35 20.93 7.15
CA GLY A 110 6.49 22.39 7.19
C GLY A 110 7.17 22.90 8.47
N LEU A 111 7.87 22.01 9.20
CA LEU A 111 8.60 22.32 10.42
C LEU A 111 10.10 22.41 10.13
N MET A 112 10.80 23.26 10.86
CA MET A 112 12.26 23.32 10.81
C MET A 112 12.83 22.17 11.66
N PRO A 113 13.70 21.31 11.11
CA PRO A 113 14.35 20.27 11.90
C PRO A 113 15.26 20.88 12.97
N GLY A 114 15.39 20.19 14.11
CA GLY A 114 16.40 20.50 15.12
C GLY A 114 17.78 20.02 14.70
N ASP A 115 18.80 20.37 15.48
CA ASP A 115 20.15 19.83 15.29
C ASP A 115 20.19 18.31 15.46
N ALA A 116 21.08 17.67 14.69
CA ALA A 116 21.35 16.24 14.85
C ALA A 116 21.88 15.95 16.27
N ASP A 117 21.59 14.75 16.78
CA ASP A 117 22.04 14.32 18.10
C ASP A 117 23.54 14.55 18.28
N ALA A 118 23.93 15.20 19.39
CA ALA A 118 25.32 15.54 19.70
C ALA A 118 26.26 14.33 19.68
N LYS A 119 25.72 13.14 19.98
CA LYS A 119 26.44 11.87 19.89
C LYS A 119 26.82 11.51 18.45
N VAL A 120 25.91 11.67 17.49
CA VAL A 120 26.18 11.32 16.09
C VAL A 120 27.14 12.30 15.44
N LEU A 121 27.04 13.57 15.79
CA LEU A 121 28.02 14.57 15.37
C LEU A 121 29.41 14.26 15.95
N ALA A 122 29.50 13.83 17.21
CA ALA A 122 30.75 13.39 17.82
C ALA A 122 31.32 12.12 17.16
N ASP A 123 30.48 11.12 16.88
CA ASP A 123 30.89 9.88 16.21
C ASP A 123 31.42 10.17 14.79
N LEU A 124 30.77 11.05 14.04
CA LEU A 124 31.23 11.53 12.72
C LEU A 124 32.58 12.26 12.83
N ASP A 125 32.72 13.17 13.80
CA ASP A 125 33.94 13.94 14.01
C ASP A 125 35.11 13.03 14.48
N GLU A 126 34.84 11.98 15.26
CA GLU A 126 35.83 10.96 15.65
C GLU A 126 36.32 10.14 14.46
N VAL A 127 35.39 9.66 13.62
CA VAL A 127 35.72 8.92 12.38
C VAL A 127 36.50 9.81 11.41
N LEU A 128 36.11 11.07 11.25
CA LEU A 128 36.83 12.05 10.44
C LEU A 128 38.26 12.32 10.96
N ALA A 129 38.46 12.23 12.27
CA ALA A 129 39.78 12.33 12.91
C ALA A 129 40.61 11.02 12.82
N GLY A 130 40.09 9.96 12.19
CA GLY A 130 40.75 8.67 12.07
C GLY A 130 40.73 7.85 13.37
N ARG A 131 39.83 8.16 14.30
CA ARG A 131 39.61 7.40 15.53
C ARG A 131 38.36 6.52 15.35
N THR A 132 38.37 5.32 15.93
CA THR A 132 37.19 4.45 15.94
C THR A 132 36.28 4.78 17.12
N PRO A 133 34.98 5.06 16.89
CA PRO A 133 34.03 5.32 17.96
C PRO A 133 33.90 4.08 18.86
N GLY A 134 34.09 4.27 20.17
CA GLY A 134 33.82 3.21 21.15
C GLY A 134 35.03 2.47 21.74
N ARG A 135 36.27 2.88 21.47
CA ARG A 135 37.44 2.34 22.21
C ARG A 135 37.89 3.28 23.34
N THR A 136 37.21 3.22 24.48
CA THR A 136 37.89 3.49 25.76
C THR A 136 38.94 2.38 25.94
N PRO A 137 40.23 2.68 26.16
CA PRO A 137 41.21 1.64 26.46
C PRO A 137 40.83 0.99 27.80
N ALA A 138 40.33 -0.24 27.76
CA ALA A 138 40.16 -1.06 28.95
C ALA A 138 41.55 -1.28 29.58
N ALA A 139 41.80 -0.60 30.69
CA ALA A 139 42.92 -0.89 31.56
C ALA A 139 42.80 -2.34 32.09
N PRO A 140 43.90 -3.08 32.30
CA PRO A 140 43.84 -4.47 32.75
C PRO A 140 43.21 -4.55 34.14
N ALA A 141 42.17 -5.37 34.28
CA ALA A 141 41.51 -5.61 35.56
C ALA A 141 42.44 -6.40 36.50
N THR A 142 42.92 -5.72 37.54
CA THR A 142 43.50 -6.33 38.74
C THR A 142 42.35 -6.67 39.72
N PRO A 143 42.34 -7.83 40.39
CA PRO A 143 41.20 -8.25 41.21
C PRO A 143 41.08 -7.42 42.50
N ALA A 144 39.84 -7.09 42.86
CA ALA A 144 39.48 -6.28 44.03
C ALA A 144 39.61 -7.05 45.36
N PRO A 145 40.06 -6.41 46.46
CA PRO A 145 39.84 -6.85 47.83
C PRO A 145 38.58 -6.22 48.46
N PRO A 146 38.04 -6.79 49.56
CA PRO A 146 36.67 -6.56 50.02
C PRO A 146 36.48 -5.38 51.00
N ALA A 147 35.24 -4.88 50.96
CA ALA A 147 34.49 -3.99 51.85
C ALA A 147 35.06 -3.52 53.20
N ALA A 148 34.94 -2.20 53.44
CA ALA A 148 34.68 -1.61 54.76
C ALA A 148 33.86 -0.30 54.61
N ALA A 149 32.84 -0.14 55.46
CA ALA A 149 32.01 1.06 55.64
C ALA A 149 32.31 1.70 57.02
N PRO A 150 31.65 2.79 57.49
CA PRO A 150 31.17 4.03 56.87
C PRO A 150 31.69 5.30 57.61
N ALA A 151 31.58 6.50 57.01
CA ALA A 151 31.64 7.78 57.74
C ALA A 151 30.80 8.89 57.06
N ALA A 152 30.19 9.74 57.88
CA ALA A 152 29.07 10.65 57.61
C ALA A 152 29.53 12.10 57.19
N PRO A 153 28.64 13.11 56.99
CA PRO A 153 28.61 13.91 55.74
C PRO A 153 28.82 15.44 55.89
N ALA A 154 29.06 16.12 54.76
CA ALA A 154 28.54 17.46 54.32
C ALA A 154 29.52 18.17 53.34
N PRO A 155 29.09 19.13 52.49
CA PRO A 155 27.74 19.49 52.04
C PRO A 155 27.55 19.40 50.51
N SER A 156 26.28 19.30 50.11
CA SER A 156 25.76 19.39 48.75
C SER A 156 25.71 20.82 48.22
N THR A 157 26.10 21.02 46.96
CA THR A 157 25.67 22.16 46.13
C THR A 157 24.96 21.62 44.90
N ASP A 158 23.67 21.91 44.85
CA ASP A 158 22.72 21.59 43.78
C ASP A 158 23.17 22.14 42.42
N GLY A 159 23.23 21.26 41.42
CA GLY A 159 23.35 21.61 40.01
C GLY A 159 21.97 21.88 39.41
N GLY A 160 21.29 22.93 39.87
CA GLY A 160 20.11 23.49 39.21
C GLY A 160 20.49 24.62 38.24
N PRO A 161 19.76 24.83 37.14
CA PRO A 161 20.02 25.93 36.22
C PRO A 161 19.76 27.30 36.86
N ASP A 162 20.61 28.28 36.52
CA ASP A 162 20.58 29.64 37.07
C ASP A 162 19.39 30.45 36.54
N TRP A 163 18.31 30.42 37.31
CA TRP A 163 17.06 31.13 37.02
C TRP A 163 17.22 32.66 37.00
N GLN A 164 18.30 33.21 37.55
CA GLN A 164 18.57 34.65 37.56
C GLN A 164 18.95 35.17 36.17
N ALA A 165 19.72 34.37 35.41
CA ALA A 165 20.15 34.70 34.05
C ALA A 165 18.98 34.64 33.05
N LEU A 166 18.07 33.67 33.24
CA LEU A 166 16.87 33.53 32.42
C LEU A 166 15.85 34.64 32.68
N TYR A 167 15.77 35.16 33.91
CA TYR A 167 14.86 36.25 34.26
C TYR A 167 15.28 37.60 33.65
N GLN A 168 16.59 37.85 33.48
CA GLN A 168 17.09 39.08 32.83
C GLN A 168 16.92 39.09 31.31
N ALA A 169 16.81 37.93 30.66
CA ALA A 169 16.65 37.83 29.22
C ALA A 169 15.22 38.12 28.70
N ILE A 170 14.22 38.15 29.59
CA ILE A 170 12.79 38.19 29.20
C ILE A 170 12.18 39.60 29.38
N GLN A 171 12.91 40.59 29.93
CA GLN A 171 12.38 41.96 30.00
C GLN A 171 12.71 42.79 28.75
N PRO A 172 11.70 43.35 28.06
CA PRO A 172 11.93 44.19 26.89
C PRO A 172 12.06 45.67 27.29
N GLY A 173 13.20 46.27 26.92
CA GLY A 173 13.35 47.72 26.75
C GLY A 173 14.34 48.40 27.69
N SER A 174 15.56 48.67 27.20
CA SER A 174 16.29 49.92 27.49
C SER A 174 17.49 50.08 26.54
N THR A 175 17.28 50.98 25.57
CA THR A 175 18.19 51.81 24.76
C THR A 175 19.73 51.80 24.99
N ALA A 176 20.47 51.60 23.86
CA ALA A 176 21.54 52.44 23.25
C ALA A 176 22.81 52.84 24.07
N PRO A 177 23.95 53.26 23.46
CA PRO A 177 24.17 53.69 22.07
C PRO A 177 25.43 53.19 21.32
N ALA A 178 25.44 53.50 20.01
CA ALA A 178 26.46 53.29 18.98
C ALA A 178 27.62 54.32 19.03
N THR A 179 28.85 54.03 18.59
CA THR A 179 29.50 54.32 17.27
C THR A 179 31.03 54.50 17.52
N PRO A 180 31.93 54.79 16.54
CA PRO A 180 32.19 54.20 15.19
C PRO A 180 33.71 54.00 14.90
N VAL A 181 34.12 53.33 13.80
CA VAL A 181 35.30 53.74 12.97
C VAL A 181 35.16 53.25 11.50
N SER A 182 35.32 54.21 10.57
CA SER A 182 35.47 54.21 9.10
C SER A 182 36.78 53.52 8.60
N ALA A 183 37.21 53.39 7.34
CA ALA A 183 36.76 53.51 5.94
C ALA A 183 37.94 53.04 5.04
N ASP A 184 37.68 52.52 3.83
CA ASP A 184 38.34 52.86 2.53
C ASP A 184 37.75 51.96 1.42
N GLN A 185 36.94 52.47 0.48
CA GLN A 185 37.23 53.17 -0.80
C GLN A 185 37.31 52.25 -2.04
N ALA A 186 36.40 52.54 -2.98
CA ALA A 186 36.19 51.98 -4.33
C ALA A 186 37.15 52.64 -5.37
N PRO A 187 37.11 52.39 -6.72
CA PRO A 187 35.95 52.64 -7.63
C PRO A 187 35.74 51.59 -8.80
N THR A 188 34.53 51.21 -9.23
CA THR A 188 33.59 51.79 -10.27
C THR A 188 33.94 51.41 -11.76
N PRO A 189 33.05 51.52 -12.79
CA PRO A 189 31.88 50.67 -13.13
C PRO A 189 31.69 50.31 -14.66
N ALA A 190 30.67 49.45 -14.96
CA ALA A 190 29.62 49.46 -16.04
C ALA A 190 29.98 49.65 -17.56
N PRO A 191 29.07 49.51 -18.56
CA PRO A 191 27.68 48.98 -18.64
C PRO A 191 27.36 48.05 -19.86
N GLU A 192 26.13 47.54 -19.91
CA GLU A 192 25.34 47.00 -21.06
C GLU A 192 25.07 48.07 -22.16
N PRO A 193 24.66 47.77 -23.44
CA PRO A 193 23.29 47.26 -23.75
C PRO A 193 23.00 46.55 -25.13
N ALA A 194 21.77 46.02 -25.24
CA ALA A 194 20.78 46.04 -26.36
C ALA A 194 20.91 45.22 -27.69
N THR A 195 19.98 44.27 -27.83
CA THR A 195 18.98 43.95 -28.89
C THR A 195 19.05 44.48 -30.35
N ALA A 196 18.93 43.56 -31.34
CA ALA A 196 18.17 43.63 -32.63
C ALA A 196 18.53 42.38 -33.51
N ALA A 197 17.65 41.45 -33.91
CA ALA A 197 16.55 41.44 -34.91
C ALA A 197 16.97 41.17 -36.39
N GLN A 198 16.25 40.22 -37.04
CA GLN A 198 16.07 39.93 -38.49
C GLN A 198 17.17 39.13 -39.24
N ALA A 199 16.94 38.35 -40.31
CA ALA A 199 15.82 37.63 -40.93
C ALA A 199 16.34 36.84 -42.17
N VAL A 200 15.87 35.59 -42.36
CA VAL A 200 15.49 34.84 -43.61
C VAL A 200 16.29 34.93 -44.93
N GLU A 201 16.73 33.76 -45.46
CA GLU A 201 16.63 33.29 -46.88
C GLU A 201 17.21 31.83 -47.00
N VAL A 202 17.04 31.02 -48.06
CA VAL A 202 15.89 30.25 -48.60
C VAL A 202 16.44 29.27 -49.70
N ILE A 203 16.12 27.96 -49.59
CA ILE A 203 16.07 26.83 -50.60
C ILE A 203 17.36 26.16 -51.22
N PRO A 204 17.31 24.97 -51.92
CA PRO A 204 17.58 23.63 -51.33
C PRO A 204 18.45 22.63 -52.18
N ALA A 205 18.50 21.37 -51.71
CA ALA A 205 18.58 20.09 -52.45
C ALA A 205 19.94 19.52 -52.94
N ALA A 206 20.34 18.37 -52.38
CA ALA A 206 20.61 17.09 -53.08
C ALA A 206 21.24 16.04 -52.12
N ALA A 207 20.88 14.77 -52.30
CA ALA A 207 21.32 13.57 -51.56
C ALA A 207 22.40 12.78 -52.36
N PRO A 208 22.93 11.58 -51.95
CA PRO A 208 23.33 11.05 -50.63
C PRO A 208 24.73 10.32 -50.59
N VAL A 209 25.13 9.90 -49.36
CA VAL A 209 26.04 8.79 -48.88
C VAL A 209 27.56 8.75 -49.21
N PRO A 210 28.42 8.04 -48.41
CA PRO A 210 28.45 7.72 -46.96
C PRO A 210 29.85 7.98 -46.31
N VAL A 211 30.01 7.88 -44.97
CA VAL A 211 31.17 7.28 -44.21
C VAL A 211 30.98 7.52 -42.69
N GLU A 212 31.35 6.51 -41.90
CA GLU A 212 31.20 6.32 -40.45
C GLU A 212 32.09 7.18 -39.50
N ARG A 213 31.45 7.55 -38.37
CA ARG A 213 31.91 7.75 -36.95
C ARG A 213 32.85 8.93 -36.59
N PRO A 214 32.90 9.43 -35.32
CA PRO A 214 32.11 9.12 -34.10
C PRO A 214 31.59 10.37 -33.29
N ALA A 215 30.79 10.09 -32.24
CA ALA A 215 30.52 10.87 -31.01
C ALA A 215 29.93 12.30 -31.10
N SER A 216 28.73 12.49 -30.53
CA SER A 216 28.43 13.43 -29.42
C SER A 216 26.92 13.62 -29.23
N LYS A 217 26.53 13.87 -27.97
CA LYS A 217 25.16 14.08 -27.44
C LYS A 217 24.26 14.95 -28.33
N PRO A 218 22.93 14.74 -28.26
CA PRO A 218 22.00 15.85 -28.31
C PRO A 218 21.44 16.17 -26.93
N MET A 219 21.50 17.47 -26.65
CA MET A 219 20.84 18.17 -25.57
C MET A 219 19.34 17.89 -25.55
N THR A 220 18.83 17.68 -24.34
CA THR A 220 17.41 17.74 -24.02
C THR A 220 16.88 19.14 -24.26
N ASN A 221 15.97 19.24 -25.22
CA ASN A 221 15.03 20.34 -25.36
C ASN A 221 13.71 19.92 -24.70
N LYS A 222 13.10 20.87 -23.98
CA LYS A 222 11.71 20.96 -23.44
C LYS A 222 11.81 21.51 -22.02
N GLY A 223 11.29 22.69 -21.70
CA GLY A 223 9.97 23.18 -22.11
C GLY A 223 9.01 22.80 -20.99
N GLY A 224 8.78 23.73 -20.08
CA GLY A 224 7.92 23.53 -18.92
C GLY A 224 6.46 23.29 -19.31
N SER A 225 5.82 22.40 -18.56
CA SER A 225 4.38 22.41 -18.32
C SER A 225 4.04 21.54 -17.11
N GLY A 226 3.62 22.19 -16.01
CA GLY A 226 2.56 21.74 -15.09
C GLY A 226 2.76 20.43 -14.30
N GLY A 227 3.21 20.55 -13.05
CA GLY A 227 3.14 19.48 -12.05
C GLY A 227 1.72 19.22 -11.56
N GLY A 228 0.91 18.53 -12.36
CA GLY A 228 -0.02 17.54 -11.82
C GLY A 228 0.74 16.24 -11.61
N GLN A 229 0.43 15.45 -10.58
CA GLN A 229 1.01 14.12 -10.37
C GLN A 229 1.10 13.37 -11.70
N GLU A 230 2.30 13.27 -12.27
CA GLU A 230 2.49 12.62 -13.55
C GLU A 230 2.38 11.11 -13.33
N ASN A 231 1.17 10.61 -13.54
CA ASN A 231 0.79 9.21 -13.46
C ASN A 231 1.31 8.46 -14.71
N THR A 232 2.60 8.57 -15.00
CA THR A 232 3.22 8.01 -16.20
C THR A 232 3.59 6.55 -15.98
N ILE A 233 3.08 5.67 -16.84
CA ILE A 233 3.41 4.25 -16.88
C ILE A 233 4.36 4.06 -18.06
N ARG A 234 5.55 3.48 -17.83
CA ARG A 234 6.44 3.05 -18.91
C ARG A 234 5.89 1.76 -19.50
N ILE A 235 5.47 1.81 -20.75
CA ILE A 235 4.83 0.68 -21.45
C ILE A 235 5.80 0.15 -22.51
N ASP A 236 5.90 -1.16 -22.61
CA ASP A 236 6.62 -1.82 -23.71
C ASP A 236 5.91 -1.52 -25.05
N THR A 237 6.67 -1.10 -26.05
CA THR A 237 6.14 -0.78 -27.39
C THR A 237 5.36 -1.94 -28.01
N GLN A 238 5.77 -3.19 -27.75
CA GLN A 238 5.08 -4.39 -28.26
C GLN A 238 3.68 -4.56 -27.64
N ARG A 239 3.51 -4.22 -26.36
CA ARG A 239 2.20 -4.28 -25.68
C ARG A 239 1.25 -3.23 -26.25
N LEU A 240 1.77 -2.05 -26.59
CA LEU A 240 1.00 -0.98 -27.23
C LEU A 240 0.56 -1.39 -28.65
N ASP A 241 1.45 -2.00 -29.43
CA ASP A 241 1.13 -2.49 -30.78
C ASP A 241 0.04 -3.56 -30.76
N MET A 242 0.04 -4.46 -29.76
CA MET A 242 -1.01 -5.46 -29.58
C MET A 242 -2.38 -4.80 -29.34
N VAL A 243 -2.44 -3.78 -28.47
CA VAL A 243 -3.68 -3.01 -28.21
C VAL A 243 -4.17 -2.31 -29.49
N LEU A 244 -3.25 -1.77 -30.30
CA LEU A 244 -3.59 -1.14 -31.58
C LEU A 244 -4.15 -2.15 -32.60
N ASN A 245 -3.56 -3.35 -32.70
CA ASN A 245 -4.06 -4.40 -33.59
C ASN A 245 -5.46 -4.87 -33.18
N LEU A 246 -5.68 -5.12 -31.88
CA LEU A 246 -7.00 -5.50 -31.34
C LEU A 246 -8.06 -4.41 -31.59
N SER A 247 -7.68 -3.13 -31.45
CA SER A 247 -8.55 -2.00 -31.79
C SER A 247 -8.95 -2.00 -33.29
N GLY A 248 -8.01 -2.34 -34.17
CA GLY A 248 -8.26 -2.54 -35.60
C GLY A 248 -9.24 -3.67 -35.89
N GLU A 249 -9.08 -4.82 -35.23
CA GLU A 249 -9.97 -5.99 -35.38
C GLU A 249 -11.38 -5.74 -34.83
N ILE A 250 -11.49 -5.03 -33.71
CA ILE A 250 -12.78 -4.56 -33.18
C ILE A 250 -13.46 -3.62 -34.19
N GLY A 251 -12.69 -2.73 -34.82
CA GLY A 251 -13.18 -1.85 -35.88
C GLY A 251 -13.77 -2.61 -37.08
N LEU A 252 -13.09 -3.67 -37.53
CA LEU A 252 -13.58 -4.54 -38.60
C LEU A 252 -14.87 -5.28 -38.19
N THR A 253 -14.92 -5.82 -36.98
CA THR A 253 -16.10 -6.53 -36.44
C THR A 253 -17.30 -5.58 -36.28
N LYS A 254 -17.07 -4.35 -35.82
CA LYS A 254 -18.11 -3.30 -35.77
C LYS A 254 -18.67 -2.96 -37.15
N ASN A 255 -17.81 -2.85 -38.17
CA ASN A 255 -18.26 -2.62 -39.53
C ASN A 255 -19.09 -3.80 -40.05
N ARG A 256 -18.68 -5.05 -39.76
CA ARG A 256 -19.45 -6.26 -40.08
C ARG A 256 -20.84 -6.27 -39.42
N LEU A 257 -20.90 -5.94 -38.12
CA LEU A 257 -22.17 -5.80 -37.39
C LEU A 257 -23.06 -4.69 -37.98
N THR A 258 -22.48 -3.59 -38.45
CA THR A 258 -23.22 -2.49 -39.07
C THR A 258 -23.82 -2.89 -40.42
N THR A 259 -23.08 -3.66 -41.22
CA THR A 259 -23.59 -4.25 -42.47
C THR A 259 -24.74 -5.21 -42.19
N LEU A 260 -24.55 -6.16 -41.27
CA LEU A 260 -25.60 -7.11 -40.87
C LEU A 260 -26.84 -6.41 -40.31
N ARG A 261 -26.66 -5.37 -39.49
CA ARG A 261 -27.77 -4.52 -39.02
C ARG A 261 -28.53 -3.87 -40.17
N THR A 262 -27.82 -3.40 -41.20
CA THR A 262 -28.44 -2.77 -42.37
C THR A 262 -29.22 -3.79 -43.20
N GLU A 263 -28.70 -4.99 -43.38
CA GLU A 263 -29.40 -6.11 -44.04
C GLU A 263 -30.67 -6.51 -43.28
N ILE A 264 -30.60 -6.58 -41.94
CA ILE A 264 -31.77 -6.88 -41.08
C ILE A 264 -32.81 -5.76 -41.19
N LEU A 265 -32.40 -4.48 -41.16
CA LEU A 265 -33.30 -3.33 -41.32
C LEU A 265 -33.93 -3.26 -42.71
N GLN A 266 -33.28 -3.83 -43.74
CA GLN A 266 -33.81 -3.94 -45.10
C GLN A 266 -34.78 -5.11 -45.29
N GLY A 267 -35.06 -5.89 -44.23
CA GLY A 267 -36.08 -6.95 -44.22
C GLY A 267 -35.52 -8.37 -44.34
N SER A 268 -34.19 -8.55 -44.33
CA SER A 268 -33.54 -9.86 -44.40
C SER A 268 -33.51 -10.53 -43.01
N HIS A 269 -34.62 -11.16 -42.62
CA HIS A 269 -34.74 -11.95 -41.37
C HIS A 269 -34.37 -13.44 -41.57
N ASP A 270 -33.48 -13.74 -42.51
CA ASP A 270 -33.11 -15.13 -42.77
C ASP A 270 -32.40 -15.75 -41.55
N PRO A 271 -32.63 -17.04 -41.24
CA PRO A 271 -31.96 -17.72 -40.13
C PRO A 271 -30.42 -17.64 -40.19
N ASN A 272 -29.87 -17.47 -41.40
CA ASN A 272 -28.43 -17.32 -41.64
C ASN A 272 -27.90 -15.93 -41.27
N THR A 273 -28.68 -14.85 -41.41
CA THR A 273 -28.25 -13.51 -41.00
C THR A 273 -28.24 -13.39 -39.48
N LEU A 274 -29.23 -13.98 -38.80
CA LEU A 274 -29.24 -14.09 -37.33
C LEU A 274 -28.06 -14.89 -36.79
N ARG A 275 -27.74 -16.04 -37.41
CA ARG A 275 -26.55 -16.82 -37.04
C ARG A 275 -25.25 -16.04 -37.24
N SER A 276 -25.13 -15.34 -38.37
CA SER A 276 -23.95 -14.52 -38.67
C SER A 276 -23.80 -13.33 -37.71
N LEU A 277 -24.93 -12.79 -37.22
CA LEU A 277 -24.97 -11.77 -36.18
C LEU A 277 -24.46 -12.35 -34.85
N ASP A 278 -24.98 -13.48 -34.41
CA ASP A 278 -24.55 -14.15 -33.17
C ASP A 278 -23.05 -14.52 -33.20
N GLU A 279 -22.56 -15.02 -34.34
CA GLU A 279 -21.12 -15.28 -34.56
C GLU A 279 -20.29 -14.00 -34.45
N SER A 280 -20.77 -12.89 -35.03
CA SER A 280 -20.06 -11.60 -34.98
C SER A 280 -20.08 -10.98 -33.58
N ILE A 281 -21.16 -11.17 -32.81
CA ILE A 281 -21.26 -10.76 -31.41
C ILE A 281 -20.29 -11.59 -30.56
N SER A 282 -20.29 -12.91 -30.71
CA SER A 282 -19.37 -13.80 -29.99
C SER A 282 -17.90 -13.48 -30.30
N GLN A 283 -17.59 -13.15 -31.56
CA GLN A 283 -16.26 -12.70 -31.95
C GLN A 283 -15.90 -11.34 -31.30
N LEU A 284 -16.86 -10.42 -31.22
CA LEU A 284 -16.65 -9.14 -30.53
C LEU A 284 -16.37 -9.35 -29.04
N ASP A 285 -17.09 -10.25 -28.37
CA ASP A 285 -16.89 -10.56 -26.95
C ASP A 285 -15.48 -11.10 -26.68
N LEU A 286 -14.99 -12.01 -27.53
CA LEU A 286 -13.62 -12.51 -27.47
C LEU A 286 -12.58 -11.38 -27.66
N LEU A 287 -12.76 -10.53 -28.67
CA LEU A 287 -11.86 -9.41 -28.93
C LEU A 287 -11.86 -8.37 -27.81
N VAL A 288 -13.02 -8.11 -27.19
CA VAL A 288 -13.14 -7.21 -26.04
C VAL A 288 -12.41 -7.79 -24.83
N SER A 289 -12.55 -9.09 -24.57
CA SER A 289 -11.80 -9.80 -23.53
C SER A 289 -10.29 -9.74 -23.79
N ASP A 290 -9.85 -9.97 -25.02
CA ASP A 290 -8.43 -9.88 -25.39
C ASP A 290 -7.87 -8.45 -25.28
N LEU A 291 -8.66 -7.45 -25.68
CA LEU A 291 -8.30 -6.04 -25.50
C LEU A 291 -8.16 -5.71 -24.02
N GLN A 292 -9.11 -6.15 -23.20
CA GLN A 292 -9.04 -5.94 -21.76
C GLN A 292 -7.78 -6.59 -21.18
N ASN A 293 -7.49 -7.84 -21.51
CA ASN A 293 -6.28 -8.53 -21.04
C ASN A 293 -5.00 -7.84 -21.50
N ALA A 294 -4.94 -7.36 -22.75
CA ALA A 294 -3.81 -6.61 -23.28
C ALA A 294 -3.61 -5.28 -22.54
N VAL A 295 -4.69 -4.53 -22.32
CA VAL A 295 -4.68 -3.28 -21.54
C VAL A 295 -4.25 -3.54 -20.09
N MET A 296 -4.75 -4.60 -19.45
CA MET A 296 -4.33 -4.97 -18.10
C MET A 296 -2.81 -5.21 -18.05
N LYS A 297 -2.26 -5.98 -19.00
CA LYS A 297 -0.81 -6.20 -19.12
C LYS A 297 0.01 -4.93 -19.31
N THR A 298 -0.55 -3.85 -19.87
CA THR A 298 0.18 -2.56 -19.94
C THR A 298 0.37 -1.90 -18.57
N ARG A 299 -0.51 -2.19 -17.60
CA ARG A 299 -0.48 -1.63 -16.24
C ARG A 299 0.26 -2.51 -15.23
N MET A 300 0.48 -3.78 -15.58
CA MET A 300 1.19 -4.74 -14.74
C MET A 300 2.65 -4.34 -14.51
N GLN A 301 3.14 -4.58 -13.30
CA GLN A 301 4.54 -4.45 -12.91
C GLN A 301 4.98 -5.71 -12.15
N PRO A 302 6.27 -6.09 -12.20
CA PRO A 302 6.78 -7.19 -11.40
C PRO A 302 6.65 -6.89 -9.90
N ILE A 303 6.15 -7.85 -9.13
CA ILE A 303 6.01 -7.74 -7.68
C ILE A 303 7.36 -7.65 -6.96
N GLY A 304 8.46 -8.09 -7.58
CA GLY A 304 9.80 -8.08 -7.00
C GLY A 304 10.26 -6.72 -6.45
N ARG A 305 9.80 -5.59 -7.04
CA ARG A 305 10.05 -4.24 -6.49
C ARG A 305 9.59 -4.08 -5.05
N LEU A 306 8.48 -4.74 -4.70
CA LEU A 306 7.95 -4.74 -3.35
C LEU A 306 8.82 -5.58 -2.41
N PHE A 307 9.30 -6.74 -2.90
CA PHE A 307 10.06 -7.70 -2.11
C PHE A 307 11.49 -7.24 -1.80
N GLN A 308 12.09 -6.36 -2.60
CA GLN A 308 13.46 -5.86 -2.41
C GLN A 308 13.73 -5.27 -1.01
N LYS A 309 12.73 -4.67 -0.36
CA LYS A 309 12.88 -4.03 0.95
C LYS A 309 12.73 -5.02 2.13
N TYR A 310 12.11 -6.16 1.89
CA TYR A 310 11.72 -7.09 2.96
C TYR A 310 12.88 -7.85 3.61
N PRO A 311 13.94 -8.28 2.89
CA PRO A 311 15.09 -8.93 3.52
C PRO A 311 15.77 -8.05 4.57
N ARG A 312 15.89 -6.74 4.30
CA ARG A 312 16.47 -5.79 5.25
C ARG A 312 15.57 -5.62 6.48
N LEU A 313 14.27 -5.40 6.26
CA LEU A 313 13.29 -5.28 7.34
C LEU A 313 13.27 -6.52 8.25
N ALA A 314 13.27 -7.73 7.67
CA ALA A 314 13.29 -8.98 8.42
C ALA A 314 14.59 -9.12 9.24
N ARG A 315 15.74 -8.78 8.67
CA ARG A 315 17.05 -8.83 9.36
C ARG A 315 17.14 -7.83 10.50
N ASP A 316 16.66 -6.60 10.30
CA ASP A 316 16.66 -5.55 11.33
C ASP A 316 15.75 -5.93 12.50
N LEU A 317 14.55 -6.45 12.24
CA LEU A 317 13.65 -6.97 13.27
C LEU A 317 14.25 -8.18 14.00
N ALA A 318 14.86 -9.11 13.26
CA ALA A 318 15.51 -10.27 13.84
C ALA A 318 16.63 -9.86 14.80
N ARG A 319 17.47 -8.88 14.42
CA ARG A 319 18.53 -8.32 15.27
C ARG A 319 17.98 -7.65 16.53
N GLN A 320 16.89 -6.88 16.42
CA GLN A 320 16.24 -6.25 17.58
C GLN A 320 15.67 -7.27 18.58
N LEU A 321 15.17 -8.41 18.09
CA LEU A 321 14.58 -9.46 18.91
C LEU A 321 15.56 -10.57 19.32
N GLY A 322 16.83 -10.49 18.88
CA GLY A 322 17.85 -11.51 19.16
C GLY A 322 17.60 -12.86 18.47
N LYS A 323 17.04 -12.85 17.26
CA LYS A 323 16.72 -14.05 16.46
C LYS A 323 17.58 -14.10 15.19
N GLU A 324 17.78 -15.31 14.66
CA GLU A 324 18.43 -15.53 13.36
C GLU A 324 17.41 -15.94 12.31
N VAL A 325 17.24 -15.09 11.29
CA VAL A 325 16.21 -15.28 10.24
C VAL A 325 16.82 -15.08 8.85
N GLU A 326 16.51 -16.01 7.94
CA GLU A 326 16.74 -15.88 6.51
C GLU A 326 15.41 -15.73 5.78
N LEU A 327 15.29 -14.67 4.96
CA LEU A 327 14.12 -14.46 4.11
C LEU A 327 14.45 -14.94 2.69
N VAL A 328 13.73 -15.95 2.21
CA VAL A 328 13.85 -16.51 0.86
C VAL A 328 12.69 -15.98 0.02
N LEU A 329 13.03 -15.33 -1.09
CA LEU A 329 12.08 -14.78 -2.06
C LEU A 329 12.00 -15.70 -3.27
N SER A 330 10.79 -15.94 -3.77
CA SER A 330 10.59 -16.66 -5.04
C SER A 330 9.40 -16.09 -5.81
N GLY A 331 9.49 -16.05 -7.14
CA GLY A 331 8.43 -15.50 -7.98
C GLY A 331 8.42 -13.97 -8.05
N GLU A 332 9.58 -13.33 -7.90
CA GLU A 332 9.74 -11.87 -8.02
C GLU A 332 9.30 -11.31 -9.39
N GLU A 333 9.33 -12.15 -10.42
CA GLU A 333 8.94 -11.82 -11.80
C GLU A 333 7.41 -11.83 -12.01
N THR A 334 6.63 -12.28 -11.02
CA THR A 334 5.17 -12.34 -11.13
C THR A 334 4.59 -10.93 -11.29
N GLU A 335 3.81 -10.76 -12.35
CA GLU A 335 3.24 -9.47 -12.75
C GLU A 335 1.93 -9.17 -12.00
N LEU A 336 1.83 -7.99 -11.40
CA LEU A 336 0.66 -7.50 -10.65
C LEU A 336 0.35 -6.03 -11.00
N ASP A 337 -0.91 -5.63 -10.90
CA ASP A 337 -1.33 -4.24 -11.15
C ASP A 337 -0.63 -3.25 -10.21
N LYS A 338 -0.17 -2.10 -10.74
CA LYS A 338 0.53 -1.06 -9.95
C LYS A 338 -0.23 -0.65 -8.68
N THR A 339 -1.54 -0.44 -8.75
CA THR A 339 -2.30 -0.04 -7.55
C THR A 339 -2.41 -1.17 -6.55
N MET A 340 -2.54 -2.41 -7.01
CA MET A 340 -2.52 -3.57 -6.10
C MET A 340 -1.16 -3.71 -5.42
N ILE A 341 -0.03 -3.45 -6.10
CA ILE A 341 1.31 -3.47 -5.48
C ILE A 341 1.42 -2.40 -4.37
N GLU A 342 0.94 -1.19 -4.63
CA GLU A 342 0.95 -0.10 -3.66
C GLU A 342 0.09 -0.43 -2.43
N ASP A 343 -1.12 -0.95 -2.63
CA ASP A 343 -2.07 -1.30 -1.56
C ASP A 343 -1.67 -2.55 -0.76
N LEU A 344 -0.90 -3.48 -1.35
CA LEU A 344 -0.41 -4.69 -0.69
C LEU A 344 0.84 -4.48 0.17
N ASN A 345 1.53 -3.35 0.02
CA ASN A 345 2.78 -3.12 0.72
C ASN A 345 2.62 -3.18 2.24
N ASP A 346 1.66 -2.44 2.78
CA ASP A 346 1.39 -2.42 4.22
C ASP A 346 0.95 -3.79 4.77
N PRO A 347 -0.02 -4.51 4.14
CA PRO A 347 -0.37 -5.89 4.51
C PRO A 347 0.81 -6.86 4.58
N LEU A 348 1.65 -6.90 3.55
CA LEU A 348 2.75 -7.86 3.48
C LEU A 348 3.86 -7.55 4.48
N VAL A 349 4.20 -6.27 4.69
CA VAL A 349 5.14 -5.86 5.75
C VAL A 349 4.65 -6.33 7.11
N HIS A 350 3.36 -6.19 7.38
CA HIS A 350 2.78 -6.62 8.65
C HIS A 350 2.84 -8.15 8.82
N LEU A 351 2.55 -8.92 7.77
CA LEU A 351 2.63 -10.39 7.81
C LEU A 351 4.06 -10.89 8.02
N VAL A 352 5.05 -10.31 7.32
CA VAL A 352 6.47 -10.63 7.53
C VAL A 352 6.90 -10.28 8.96
N ARG A 353 6.48 -9.13 9.49
CA ARG A 353 6.73 -8.75 10.87
C ARG A 353 6.16 -9.76 11.86
N ASN A 354 4.94 -10.23 11.65
CA ASN A 354 4.31 -11.22 12.53
C ASN A 354 5.02 -12.58 12.49
N ALA A 355 5.48 -13.00 11.31
CA ALA A 355 6.31 -14.20 11.18
C ALA A 355 7.60 -14.07 12.01
N VAL A 356 8.29 -12.92 11.96
CA VAL A 356 9.54 -12.69 12.69
C VAL A 356 9.34 -12.45 14.20
N ASP A 357 8.33 -11.66 14.60
CA ASP A 357 8.06 -11.34 16.02
C ASP A 357 7.44 -12.54 16.76
N HIS A 358 6.40 -13.14 16.19
CA HIS A 358 5.59 -14.15 16.86
C HIS A 358 5.83 -15.57 16.34
N GLY A 359 5.96 -15.75 15.03
CA GLY A 359 6.15 -17.07 14.42
C GLY A 359 7.44 -17.74 14.87
N ILE A 360 8.56 -17.04 14.68
CA ILE A 360 9.90 -17.59 14.90
C ILE A 360 10.28 -17.60 16.39
N GLU A 361 10.84 -18.72 16.84
CA GLU A 361 11.34 -18.98 18.19
C GLU A 361 12.77 -18.46 18.37
N SER A 362 13.26 -18.34 19.61
CA SER A 362 14.67 -17.98 19.84
C SER A 362 15.61 -19.10 19.38
N PRO A 363 16.90 -18.82 19.06
CA PRO A 363 17.84 -19.86 18.65
C PRO A 363 17.97 -21.01 19.67
N GLU A 364 17.88 -20.68 20.97
CA GLU A 364 17.92 -21.66 22.07
C GLU A 364 16.70 -22.58 22.07
N GLU A 365 15.50 -22.00 21.93
CA GLU A 365 14.24 -22.74 21.84
C GLU A 365 14.21 -23.66 20.60
N ARG A 366 14.73 -23.18 19.46
CA ARG A 366 14.82 -23.95 18.21
C ARG A 366 15.72 -25.16 18.35
N LEU A 367 16.91 -24.98 18.95
CA LEU A 367 17.82 -26.09 19.21
C LEU A 367 17.23 -27.12 20.18
N ALA A 368 16.48 -26.66 21.19
CA ALA A 368 15.76 -27.54 22.12
C ALA A 368 14.65 -28.34 21.42
N ALA A 369 13.99 -27.75 20.41
CA ALA A 369 13.00 -28.41 19.57
C ALA A 369 13.60 -29.27 18.43
N GLY A 370 14.93 -29.36 18.31
CA GLY A 370 15.62 -30.12 17.26
C GLY A 370 15.64 -29.45 15.88
N LYS A 371 15.32 -28.15 15.81
CA LYS A 371 15.35 -27.34 14.59
C LYS A 371 16.72 -26.66 14.41
N LYS A 372 16.99 -26.18 13.18
CA LYS A 372 18.17 -25.35 12.90
C LYS A 372 18.07 -24.01 13.63
N ALA A 373 19.21 -23.49 14.10
CA ALA A 373 19.27 -22.20 14.80
C ALA A 373 18.77 -21.03 13.92
N GLN A 374 19.19 -21.03 12.64
CA GLN A 374 18.66 -20.12 11.63
C GLN A 374 17.25 -20.56 11.20
N SER A 375 16.30 -19.64 11.32
CA SER A 375 14.93 -19.82 10.81
C SER A 375 14.80 -19.37 9.36
N VAL A 376 13.85 -19.96 8.64
CA VAL A 376 13.59 -19.62 7.23
C VAL A 376 12.16 -19.10 7.12
N VAL A 377 12.02 -17.89 6.59
CA VAL A 377 10.74 -17.33 6.14
C VAL A 377 10.78 -17.30 4.63
N GLN A 378 9.79 -17.91 3.99
CA GLN A 378 9.66 -17.95 2.54
C GLN A 378 8.49 -17.07 2.10
N LEU A 379 8.75 -16.18 1.14
CA LEU A 379 7.75 -15.39 0.46
C LEU A 379 7.68 -15.82 -1.00
N THR A 380 6.56 -16.40 -1.40
CA THR A 380 6.32 -16.87 -2.77
C THR A 380 5.24 -16.05 -3.43
N ALA A 381 5.37 -15.79 -4.72
CA ALA A 381 4.31 -15.22 -5.54
C ALA A 381 4.22 -15.99 -6.85
N GLU A 382 3.10 -16.64 -7.10
CA GLU A 382 2.86 -17.40 -8.34
C GLU A 382 1.51 -17.05 -8.94
N GLN A 383 1.41 -17.16 -10.27
CA GLN A 383 0.15 -17.03 -10.97
C GLN A 383 -0.48 -18.42 -11.13
N VAL A 384 -1.67 -18.62 -10.55
CA VAL A 384 -2.47 -19.85 -10.64
C VAL A 384 -3.80 -19.51 -11.30
N GLY A 385 -3.93 -19.79 -12.59
CA GLY A 385 -5.13 -19.44 -13.36
C GLY A 385 -5.29 -17.93 -13.54
N ASP A 386 -6.44 -17.39 -13.14
CA ASP A 386 -6.78 -15.95 -13.14
C ASP A 386 -6.46 -15.26 -11.80
N HIS A 387 -5.87 -16.00 -10.86
CA HIS A 387 -5.48 -15.50 -9.56
C HIS A 387 -3.95 -15.47 -9.39
N ILE A 388 -3.47 -14.49 -8.63
CA ILE A 388 -2.11 -14.44 -8.09
C ILE A 388 -2.18 -14.96 -6.66
N LEU A 389 -1.43 -16.02 -6.40
CA LEU A 389 -1.26 -16.61 -5.09
C LEU A 389 0.06 -16.10 -4.50
N ILE A 390 -0.05 -15.37 -3.39
CA ILE A 390 1.09 -14.92 -2.60
C ILE A 390 1.08 -15.73 -1.30
N GLU A 391 2.14 -16.48 -1.03
CA GLU A 391 2.26 -17.26 0.20
C GLU A 391 3.41 -16.77 1.08
N ILE A 392 3.14 -16.63 2.37
CA ILE A 392 4.16 -16.41 3.41
C ILE A 392 4.20 -17.66 4.26
N THR A 393 5.33 -18.36 4.24
CA THR A 393 5.55 -19.56 5.06
C THR A 393 6.70 -19.33 6.03
N ASP A 394 6.50 -19.64 7.30
CA ASP A 394 7.56 -19.69 8.32
C ASP A 394 7.69 -21.11 8.89
N ASP A 395 8.89 -21.45 9.38
CA ASP A 395 9.19 -22.72 10.05
C ASP A 395 9.16 -22.59 11.60
N GLY A 396 8.35 -21.66 12.08
CA GLY A 396 8.27 -21.26 13.49
C GLY A 396 7.50 -22.23 14.38
N ARG A 397 7.00 -21.72 15.50
CA ARG A 397 6.23 -22.51 16.48
C ARG A 397 4.81 -22.88 16.01
N GLY A 398 4.32 -22.25 14.95
CA GLY A 398 2.93 -22.36 14.51
C GLY A 398 1.92 -21.72 15.48
N MET A 399 0.63 -21.85 15.18
CA MET A 399 -0.46 -21.30 15.97
C MET A 399 -1.22 -22.41 16.68
N HIS A 400 -1.52 -22.19 17.96
CA HIS A 400 -2.35 -23.08 18.76
C HIS A 400 -3.81 -22.64 18.70
N ALA A 401 -4.64 -23.40 17.99
CA ALA A 401 -6.08 -23.15 17.86
C ALA A 401 -6.77 -23.01 19.24
N ASP A 402 -6.46 -23.88 20.19
CA ASP A 402 -7.03 -23.85 21.54
C ASP A 402 -6.70 -22.58 22.34
N SER A 403 -5.50 -22.03 22.11
CA SER A 403 -5.07 -20.80 22.78
C SER A 403 -5.74 -19.57 22.16
N LEU A 404 -5.89 -19.55 20.84
CA LEU A 404 -6.63 -18.49 20.14
C LEU A 404 -8.11 -18.49 20.56
N ARG A 405 -8.73 -19.67 20.61
CA ARG A 405 -10.11 -19.86 21.07
C ARG A 405 -10.32 -19.34 22.49
N ARG A 406 -9.47 -19.73 23.44
CA ARG A 406 -9.57 -19.24 24.83
C ARG A 406 -9.42 -17.72 24.92
N LYS A 407 -8.46 -17.13 24.20
CA LYS A 407 -8.28 -15.67 24.17
C LYS A 407 -9.47 -14.93 23.54
N ALA A 408 -10.10 -15.51 22.53
CA ALA A 408 -11.30 -14.91 21.92
C ALA A 408 -12.47 -14.87 22.91
N ILE A 409 -12.66 -15.93 23.71
CA ILE A 409 -13.67 -15.99 24.77
C ILE A 409 -13.36 -14.99 25.90
N GLU A 410 -12.11 -14.94 26.37
CA GLU A 410 -11.68 -14.05 27.45
C GLU A 410 -11.89 -12.58 27.10
N LYS A 411 -11.65 -12.22 25.83
CA LYS A 411 -11.89 -10.87 25.30
C LYS A 411 -13.35 -10.59 24.97
N GLY A 412 -14.26 -11.55 25.11
CA GLY A 412 -15.68 -11.42 24.80
C GLY A 412 -15.98 -11.21 23.32
N LEU A 413 -15.06 -11.62 22.43
CA LEU A 413 -15.24 -11.53 20.98
C LEU A 413 -16.15 -12.65 20.44
N ILE A 414 -16.15 -13.79 21.12
CA ILE A 414 -17.03 -14.94 20.85
C ILE A 414 -17.55 -15.51 22.16
N ASP A 415 -18.74 -16.10 22.12
CA ASP A 415 -19.33 -16.85 23.22
C ASP A 415 -18.80 -18.29 23.28
N VAL A 416 -18.97 -18.92 24.45
CA VAL A 416 -18.45 -20.27 24.72
C VAL A 416 -19.13 -21.33 23.84
N GLU A 417 -20.40 -21.12 23.47
CA GLU A 417 -21.16 -22.06 22.64
C GLU A 417 -20.64 -22.03 21.19
N THR A 418 -20.53 -20.84 20.60
CA THR A 418 -19.91 -20.67 19.27
C THR A 418 -18.48 -21.20 19.25
N ALA A 419 -17.66 -20.88 20.26
CA ALA A 419 -16.28 -21.33 20.34
C ALA A 419 -16.11 -22.87 20.31
N ASN A 420 -17.06 -23.62 20.86
CA ASN A 420 -17.03 -25.09 20.86
C ASN A 420 -17.46 -25.70 19.53
N SER A 421 -18.19 -24.95 18.69
CA SER A 421 -18.62 -25.39 17.36
C SER A 421 -17.56 -25.22 16.27
N LEU A 422 -16.54 -24.37 16.51
CA LEU A 422 -15.52 -24.05 15.52
C LEU A 422 -14.53 -25.21 15.31
N ASP A 423 -14.21 -25.48 14.05
CA ASP A 423 -13.10 -26.38 13.70
C ASP A 423 -11.73 -25.68 13.86
N GLU A 424 -10.64 -26.43 13.72
CA GLU A 424 -9.29 -25.87 13.89
C GLU A 424 -9.00 -24.73 12.90
N LYS A 425 -9.47 -24.83 11.65
CA LYS A 425 -9.25 -23.81 10.62
C LYS A 425 -9.99 -22.52 10.94
N GLN A 426 -11.25 -22.63 11.36
CA GLN A 426 -12.06 -21.51 11.80
C GLN A 426 -11.47 -20.86 13.06
N CYS A 427 -10.91 -21.66 13.98
CA CYS A 427 -10.21 -21.13 15.15
C CYS A 427 -8.98 -20.29 14.77
N LEU A 428 -8.23 -20.67 13.73
CA LEU A 428 -7.11 -19.85 13.22
C LEU A 428 -7.59 -18.52 12.63
N GLN A 429 -8.76 -18.51 11.97
CA GLN A 429 -9.34 -17.30 11.37
C GLN A 429 -9.82 -16.27 12.40
N LEU A 430 -10.00 -16.65 13.67
CA LEU A 430 -10.34 -15.73 14.76
C LEU A 430 -9.32 -14.61 14.93
N ILE A 431 -8.08 -14.80 14.46
CA ILE A 431 -7.03 -13.76 14.49
C ILE A 431 -7.41 -12.50 13.72
N PHE A 432 -8.33 -12.60 12.75
CA PHE A 432 -8.80 -11.48 11.95
C PHE A 432 -9.97 -10.71 12.58
N LEU A 433 -10.46 -11.12 13.76
CA LEU A 433 -11.55 -10.41 14.42
C LEU A 433 -11.07 -9.01 14.86
N PRO A 434 -11.90 -7.96 14.68
CA PRO A 434 -11.57 -6.61 15.15
C PRO A 434 -11.26 -6.62 16.64
N GLY A 435 -10.13 -6.01 17.02
CA GLY A 435 -9.68 -5.98 18.42
C GLY A 435 -9.08 -7.29 18.94
N PHE A 436 -8.97 -8.34 18.11
CA PHE A 436 -8.20 -9.52 18.44
C PHE A 436 -6.70 -9.18 18.38
N SER A 437 -6.04 -9.27 19.53
CA SER A 437 -4.59 -9.13 19.64
C SER A 437 -4.11 -10.07 20.73
N THR A 438 -2.97 -10.72 20.51
CA THR A 438 -2.37 -11.63 21.47
C THR A 438 -1.55 -10.91 22.55
N LYS A 439 -1.29 -9.61 22.43
CA LYS A 439 -0.57 -8.79 23.44
C LYS A 439 -1.55 -8.10 24.40
N ASP A 440 -1.22 -8.11 25.69
CA ASP A 440 -1.98 -7.43 26.76
C ASP A 440 -1.68 -5.93 26.83
N GLN A 441 -0.62 -5.47 26.17
CA GLN A 441 -0.28 -4.06 26.01
C GLN A 441 -0.26 -3.66 24.53
N ILE A 442 -0.89 -2.53 24.21
CA ILE A 442 -0.77 -1.87 22.92
C ILE A 442 0.68 -1.39 22.81
N SER A 443 1.50 -1.99 21.95
CA SER A 443 2.87 -1.53 21.78
C SER A 443 2.86 -0.15 21.11
N SER A 444 3.63 0.79 21.66
CA SER A 444 3.74 2.19 21.24
C SER A 444 4.38 2.39 19.86
N VAL A 445 4.79 1.32 19.19
CA VAL A 445 5.49 1.35 17.88
C VAL A 445 4.52 1.24 16.70
N SER A 446 3.21 1.13 16.94
CA SER A 446 2.20 1.04 15.88
C SER A 446 1.16 2.15 15.99
N GLY A 447 1.61 3.41 15.89
CA GLY A 447 0.75 4.60 15.86
C GLY A 447 -0.21 4.71 14.65
N ARG A 448 -0.43 3.62 13.89
CA ARG A 448 -1.38 3.53 12.77
C ARG A 448 -2.47 2.46 12.95
N GLY A 449 -2.52 1.76 14.09
CA GLY A 449 -3.61 0.82 14.37
C GLY A 449 -3.70 -0.37 13.41
N VAL A 450 -2.56 -0.90 12.95
CA VAL A 450 -2.55 -2.03 12.00
C VAL A 450 -2.57 -3.35 12.78
N GLY A 451 -3.76 -3.94 12.93
CA GLY A 451 -3.97 -5.31 13.37
C GLY A 451 -4.17 -6.26 12.18
N MET A 452 -4.36 -7.55 12.47
CA MET A 452 -4.66 -8.54 11.43
C MET A 452 -6.04 -8.33 10.80
N ASP A 453 -6.95 -7.66 11.50
CA ASP A 453 -8.22 -7.14 10.99
C ASP A 453 -8.02 -6.13 9.83
N VAL A 454 -7.05 -5.22 9.96
CA VAL A 454 -6.71 -4.25 8.91
C VAL A 454 -6.14 -4.95 7.68
N VAL A 455 -5.30 -5.96 7.88
CA VAL A 455 -4.75 -6.78 6.78
C VAL A 455 -5.87 -7.49 6.02
N ARG A 456 -6.79 -8.16 6.72
CA ARG A 456 -7.96 -8.81 6.09
C ARG A 456 -8.82 -7.79 5.34
N THR A 457 -9.09 -6.64 5.96
CA THR A 457 -9.91 -5.59 5.35
C THR A 457 -9.26 -5.03 4.08
N ASN A 458 -7.94 -4.81 4.08
CA ASN A 458 -7.23 -4.33 2.89
C ASN A 458 -7.20 -5.36 1.77
N ILE A 459 -6.98 -6.64 2.10
CA ILE A 459 -7.03 -7.72 1.10
C ILE A 459 -8.45 -7.86 0.52
N GLN A 460 -9.49 -7.77 1.35
CA GLN A 460 -10.89 -7.80 0.89
C GLN A 460 -11.25 -6.61 -0.01
N LYS A 461 -10.72 -5.42 0.25
CA LYS A 461 -10.89 -4.24 -0.63
C LYS A 461 -10.32 -4.48 -2.03
N LEU A 462 -9.28 -5.31 -2.14
CA LEU A 462 -8.68 -5.72 -3.41
C LEU A 462 -9.42 -6.92 -4.04
N ASN A 463 -10.61 -7.27 -3.53
CA ASN A 463 -11.35 -8.49 -3.89
C ASN A 463 -10.52 -9.77 -3.70
N GLY A 464 -9.53 -9.72 -2.81
CA GLY A 464 -8.69 -10.85 -2.47
C GLY A 464 -9.26 -11.67 -1.33
N ARG A 465 -8.72 -12.89 -1.20
CA ARG A 465 -8.98 -13.80 -0.10
C ARG A 465 -7.69 -14.08 0.65
N ILE A 466 -7.79 -14.21 1.98
CA ILE A 466 -6.69 -14.61 2.84
C ILE A 466 -7.09 -15.86 3.62
N ASP A 467 -6.24 -16.88 3.59
CA ASP A 467 -6.40 -18.12 4.35
C ASP A 467 -5.12 -18.39 5.16
N ILE A 468 -5.28 -19.07 6.29
CA ILE A 468 -4.19 -19.40 7.21
C ILE A 468 -4.22 -20.91 7.46
N ASN A 469 -3.09 -21.55 7.23
CA ASN A 469 -2.84 -22.94 7.60
C ASN A 469 -1.63 -22.97 8.55
N SER A 470 -1.80 -23.50 9.76
CA SER A 470 -0.70 -23.59 10.71
C SER A 470 -0.74 -24.91 11.46
N VAL A 471 0.44 -25.48 11.68
CA VAL A 471 0.63 -26.70 12.45
C VAL A 471 1.60 -26.39 13.59
N PRO A 472 1.22 -26.61 14.86
CA PRO A 472 2.11 -26.41 16.00
C PRO A 472 3.43 -27.16 15.84
N GLY A 473 4.54 -26.46 15.99
CA GLY A 473 5.89 -27.00 15.85
C GLY A 473 6.43 -27.07 14.42
N GLU A 474 5.60 -27.00 13.38
CA GLU A 474 6.06 -26.99 11.98
C GLU A 474 6.07 -25.59 11.36
N GLY A 475 5.19 -24.70 11.84
CA GLY A 475 5.15 -23.29 11.45
C GLY A 475 3.79 -22.82 10.94
N THR A 476 3.79 -21.71 10.19
CA THR A 476 2.57 -21.10 9.64
C THR A 476 2.73 -20.82 8.16
N ARG A 477 1.66 -21.10 7.40
CA ARG A 477 1.48 -20.67 6.02
C ARG A 477 0.28 -19.75 5.92
N ILE A 478 0.49 -18.56 5.38
CA ILE A 478 -0.56 -17.58 5.07
C ILE A 478 -0.61 -17.45 3.56
N SER A 479 -1.77 -17.74 2.98
CA SER A 479 -1.99 -17.71 1.54
C SER A 479 -2.95 -16.57 1.19
N ILE A 480 -2.54 -15.68 0.31
CA ILE A 480 -3.33 -14.56 -0.20
C ILE A 480 -3.60 -14.82 -1.68
N SER A 481 -4.88 -14.85 -2.06
CA SER A 481 -5.31 -14.99 -3.44
C SER A 481 -5.90 -13.67 -3.92
N LEU A 482 -5.38 -13.13 -5.02
CA LEU A 482 -5.79 -11.87 -5.61
C LEU A 482 -6.20 -12.08 -7.07
N PRO A 483 -7.28 -11.47 -7.58
CA PRO A 483 -7.62 -11.55 -9.00
C PRO A 483 -6.65 -10.73 -9.87
N LEU A 484 -6.36 -11.18 -11.09
CA LEU A 484 -5.54 -10.42 -12.05
C LEU A 484 -6.26 -9.20 -12.65
N THR A 485 -7.59 -9.18 -12.65
CA THR A 485 -8.42 -8.23 -13.41
C THR A 485 -8.91 -7.06 -12.55
N LEU A 486 -9.15 -5.89 -13.17
CA LEU A 486 -10.11 -4.92 -12.62
C LEU A 486 -11.41 -5.65 -12.30
N ALA A 487 -11.99 -5.41 -11.12
CA ALA A 487 -13.10 -6.19 -10.56
C ALA A 487 -14.34 -6.23 -11.49
N ILE A 488 -14.33 -7.15 -12.47
CA ILE A 488 -15.51 -7.64 -13.17
C ILE A 488 -16.16 -8.63 -12.22
N LEU A 489 -17.35 -8.26 -11.75
CA LEU A 489 -18.14 -9.14 -10.92
C LEU A 489 -19.28 -9.70 -11.78
N PRO A 490 -19.42 -11.03 -11.90
CA PRO A 490 -20.65 -11.60 -12.43
C PRO A 490 -21.78 -11.31 -11.46
N VAL A 491 -22.83 -10.65 -11.96
CA VAL A 491 -23.98 -10.23 -11.16
C VAL A 491 -25.29 -10.74 -11.77
N LEU A 492 -26.29 -10.89 -10.91
CA LEU A 492 -27.69 -10.98 -11.31
C LEU A 492 -28.29 -9.58 -11.22
N VAL A 493 -28.77 -9.06 -12.35
CA VAL A 493 -29.48 -7.78 -12.39
C VAL A 493 -30.94 -8.02 -12.01
N VAL A 494 -31.33 -7.53 -10.84
CA VAL A 494 -32.67 -7.61 -10.26
C VAL A 494 -33.34 -6.25 -10.26
N ARG A 495 -34.67 -6.20 -10.13
CA ARG A 495 -35.43 -4.96 -10.04
C ARG A 495 -36.21 -4.88 -8.74
N ALA A 496 -36.16 -3.71 -8.11
CA ALA A 496 -37.02 -3.32 -7.00
C ALA A 496 -37.56 -1.91 -7.25
N CYS A 497 -38.87 -1.73 -7.07
CA CYS A 497 -39.59 -0.50 -7.39
C CYS A 497 -39.29 0.04 -8.81
N ASN A 498 -39.20 -0.87 -9.79
CA ASN A 498 -38.83 -0.57 -11.19
C ASN A 498 -37.40 -0.01 -11.40
N GLN A 499 -36.54 -0.05 -10.38
CA GLN A 499 -35.13 0.34 -10.46
C GLN A 499 -34.23 -0.90 -10.54
N PRO A 500 -33.23 -0.96 -11.45
CA PRO A 500 -32.29 -2.07 -11.53
C PRO A 500 -31.21 -2.00 -10.44
N PHE A 501 -30.90 -3.15 -9.86
CA PHE A 501 -29.85 -3.40 -8.89
C PHE A 501 -29.05 -4.65 -9.30
N ALA A 502 -27.77 -4.68 -8.96
CA ALA A 502 -26.90 -5.81 -9.24
C ALA A 502 -26.55 -6.54 -7.95
N VAL A 503 -26.78 -7.86 -7.93
CA VAL A 503 -26.45 -8.74 -6.79
C VAL A 503 -25.36 -9.71 -7.22
N PRO A 504 -24.31 -9.95 -6.42
CA PRO A 504 -23.24 -10.89 -6.77
C PRO A 504 -23.78 -12.29 -7.10
N LEU A 505 -23.46 -12.83 -8.28
CA LEU A 505 -23.95 -14.14 -8.72
C LEU A 505 -23.40 -15.27 -7.83
N ALA A 506 -22.22 -15.09 -7.24
CA ALA A 506 -21.61 -16.04 -6.31
C ALA A 506 -22.48 -16.35 -5.07
N MET A 507 -23.40 -15.46 -4.71
CA MET A 507 -24.35 -15.66 -3.61
C MET A 507 -25.69 -16.21 -4.06
N VAL A 508 -25.95 -16.34 -5.37
CA VAL A 508 -27.23 -16.79 -5.92
C VAL A 508 -27.22 -18.30 -6.12
N ARG A 509 -28.08 -19.02 -5.41
CA ARG A 509 -28.26 -20.48 -5.57
C ARG A 509 -29.27 -20.81 -6.67
N GLU A 510 -30.48 -20.25 -6.58
CA GLU A 510 -31.54 -20.39 -7.59
C GLU A 510 -32.55 -19.24 -7.51
N ILE A 511 -33.39 -19.09 -8.54
CA ILE A 511 -34.49 -18.11 -8.59
C ILE A 511 -35.81 -18.88 -8.56
N ILE A 512 -36.71 -18.50 -7.66
CA ILE A 512 -38.04 -19.08 -7.49
C ILE A 512 -39.13 -18.03 -7.70
N THR A 513 -40.36 -18.47 -7.97
CA THR A 513 -41.55 -17.62 -7.92
C THR A 513 -42.09 -17.58 -6.50
N ILE A 514 -42.55 -16.42 -6.04
CA ILE A 514 -43.17 -16.27 -4.73
C ILE A 514 -44.68 -16.29 -4.91
N ASP A 515 -45.33 -17.30 -4.34
CA ASP A 515 -46.79 -17.31 -4.17
C ASP A 515 -47.14 -16.76 -2.78
N SER A 516 -48.04 -15.77 -2.70
CA SER A 516 -48.47 -15.19 -1.43
C SER A 516 -49.02 -16.22 -0.43
N ASN A 517 -49.55 -17.34 -0.94
CA ASN A 517 -50.08 -18.44 -0.11
C ASN A 517 -48.99 -19.35 0.48
N ALA A 518 -47.77 -19.31 -0.07
CA ALA A 518 -46.64 -20.11 0.41
C ALA A 518 -45.86 -19.41 1.53
N ILE A 519 -46.15 -18.13 1.81
CA ILE A 519 -45.50 -17.35 2.86
C ILE A 519 -46.12 -17.72 4.22
N GLN A 520 -45.28 -18.23 5.12
CA GLN A 520 -45.65 -18.56 6.49
C GLN A 520 -44.89 -17.67 7.46
N GLU A 521 -45.51 -17.34 8.59
CA GLU A 521 -44.86 -16.53 9.62
C GLU A 521 -44.35 -17.45 10.73
N VAL A 522 -43.02 -17.52 10.89
CA VAL A 522 -42.35 -18.30 11.94
C VAL A 522 -41.54 -17.35 12.81
N SER A 523 -41.83 -17.31 14.12
CA SER A 523 -41.17 -16.42 15.08
C SER A 523 -41.23 -14.92 14.69
N GLY A 524 -42.34 -14.48 14.08
CA GLY A 524 -42.55 -13.09 13.67
C GLY A 524 -41.79 -12.67 12.41
N LYS A 525 -41.20 -13.63 11.68
CA LYS A 525 -40.50 -13.39 10.40
C LYS A 525 -41.24 -14.12 9.28
N PRO A 526 -41.45 -13.47 8.11
CA PRO A 526 -41.98 -14.16 6.94
C PRO A 526 -40.94 -15.18 6.45
N THR A 527 -41.38 -16.39 6.18
CA THR A 527 -40.57 -17.55 5.78
C THR A 527 -41.27 -18.31 4.67
N ILE A 528 -40.50 -18.96 3.80
CA ILE A 528 -41.01 -19.88 2.79
C ILE A 528 -40.27 -21.20 2.95
N VAL A 529 -41.00 -22.31 2.81
CA VAL A 529 -40.42 -23.65 2.79
C VAL A 529 -40.07 -24.01 1.35
N VAL A 530 -38.78 -24.22 1.08
CA VAL A 530 -38.27 -24.60 -0.23
C VAL A 530 -37.52 -25.92 -0.09
N ARG A 531 -38.05 -27.00 -0.70
CA ARG A 531 -37.47 -28.36 -0.64
C ARG A 531 -37.10 -28.80 0.79
N ASP A 532 -38.04 -28.65 1.72
CA ASP A 532 -37.91 -28.96 3.16
C ASP A 532 -36.94 -28.06 3.97
N GLU A 533 -36.35 -27.02 3.36
CA GLU A 533 -35.60 -25.97 4.06
C GLU A 533 -36.52 -24.78 4.38
N ILE A 534 -36.53 -24.33 5.65
CA ILE A 534 -37.27 -23.13 6.08
C ILE A 534 -36.37 -21.92 5.92
N LEU A 535 -36.65 -21.08 4.93
CA LEU A 535 -35.81 -19.93 4.61
C LEU A 535 -36.53 -18.61 4.96
N PRO A 536 -35.86 -17.67 5.65
CA PRO A 536 -36.42 -16.35 5.90
C PRO A 536 -36.53 -15.55 4.60
N LEU A 537 -37.69 -14.92 4.41
CA LEU A 537 -37.99 -14.05 3.30
C LEU A 537 -37.67 -12.60 3.67
N ARG A 538 -36.86 -11.92 2.85
CA ARG A 538 -36.57 -10.49 3.01
C ARG A 538 -36.80 -9.76 1.69
N THR A 539 -37.54 -8.65 1.71
CA THR A 539 -37.74 -7.84 0.51
C THR A 539 -36.53 -6.95 0.24
N LEU A 540 -36.12 -6.82 -1.02
CA LEU A 540 -35.07 -5.89 -1.39
C LEU A 540 -35.43 -4.43 -1.05
N ALA A 541 -36.68 -4.01 -1.28
CA ALA A 541 -37.16 -2.68 -0.90
C ALA A 541 -37.01 -2.40 0.61
N GLY A 542 -37.43 -3.34 1.46
CA GLY A 542 -37.28 -3.23 2.92
C GLY A 542 -35.82 -3.19 3.38
N LEU A 543 -34.92 -3.95 2.75
CA LEU A 543 -33.48 -3.89 3.05
C LEU A 543 -32.85 -2.54 2.68
N LEU A 544 -33.35 -1.89 1.62
CA LEU A 544 -32.94 -0.55 1.20
C LEU A 544 -33.62 0.57 2.01
N GLY A 545 -34.57 0.24 2.89
CA GLY A 545 -35.39 1.21 3.62
C GLY A 545 -36.40 1.96 2.73
N TRP A 546 -36.78 1.37 1.59
CA TRP A 546 -37.73 1.95 0.65
C TRP A 546 -39.16 1.49 0.96
N ALA A 547 -40.13 2.38 0.74
CA ALA A 547 -41.53 1.98 0.76
C ALA A 547 -41.82 1.06 -0.45
N PRO A 548 -42.42 -0.11 -0.24
CA PRO A 548 -42.70 -1.03 -1.34
C PRO A 548 -43.78 -0.44 -2.25
N THR A 549 -43.41 -0.14 -3.50
CA THR A 549 -44.34 0.37 -4.53
C THR A 549 -45.03 -0.78 -5.28
N GLN A 550 -44.42 -1.97 -5.29
CA GLN A 550 -44.92 -3.16 -5.98
C GLN A 550 -44.82 -4.38 -5.07
N LYS A 551 -45.64 -5.40 -5.35
CA LYS A 551 -45.56 -6.69 -4.68
C LYS A 551 -44.44 -7.51 -5.34
N PRO A 552 -43.52 -8.11 -4.57
CA PRO A 552 -42.46 -8.94 -5.13
C PRO A 552 -43.05 -10.25 -5.67
N CYS A 553 -42.75 -10.57 -6.92
CA CYS A 553 -43.23 -11.76 -7.62
C CYS A 553 -42.20 -12.91 -7.62
N PHE A 554 -40.91 -12.57 -7.45
CA PHE A 554 -39.80 -13.53 -7.51
C PHE A 554 -38.98 -13.49 -6.23
N GLY A 555 -38.40 -14.64 -5.90
CA GLY A 555 -37.48 -14.82 -4.78
C GLY A 555 -36.15 -15.34 -5.28
N VAL A 556 -35.06 -14.65 -4.96
CA VAL A 556 -33.71 -15.14 -5.23
C VAL A 556 -33.23 -15.87 -3.98
N LEU A 557 -32.97 -17.17 -4.07
CA LEU A 557 -32.35 -17.94 -2.99
C LEU A 557 -30.89 -17.51 -2.89
N MET A 558 -30.59 -16.80 -1.81
CA MET A 558 -29.28 -16.27 -1.50
C MET A 558 -28.59 -17.18 -0.47
N GLN A 559 -27.33 -17.51 -0.74
CA GLN A 559 -26.47 -18.27 0.16
C GLN A 559 -25.17 -17.48 0.42
N SER A 560 -24.99 -17.08 1.67
CA SER A 560 -23.71 -16.60 2.21
C SER A 560 -23.16 -17.67 3.16
N ALA A 561 -21.87 -17.60 3.50
CA ALA A 561 -21.12 -18.66 4.19
C ALA A 561 -21.83 -19.25 5.43
N GLU A 562 -22.59 -18.43 6.17
CA GLU A 562 -23.30 -18.86 7.39
C GLU A 562 -24.84 -18.68 7.33
N LYS A 563 -25.39 -18.06 6.29
CA LYS A 563 -26.81 -17.68 6.24
C LYS A 563 -27.43 -17.93 4.85
N SER A 564 -28.55 -18.64 4.84
CA SER A 564 -29.41 -18.81 3.67
C SER A 564 -30.71 -18.03 3.85
N PHE A 565 -31.14 -17.30 2.82
CA PHE A 565 -32.37 -16.52 2.86
C PHE A 565 -32.93 -16.30 1.45
N ILE A 566 -34.17 -15.85 1.35
CA ILE A 566 -34.81 -15.52 0.08
C ILE A 566 -34.91 -14.01 -0.04
N LEU A 567 -34.30 -13.46 -1.09
CA LEU A 567 -34.42 -12.05 -1.45
C LEU A 567 -35.62 -11.85 -2.38
N ALA A 568 -36.70 -11.25 -1.87
CA ALA A 568 -37.90 -10.95 -2.63
C ALA A 568 -37.66 -9.73 -3.53
N ILE A 569 -37.91 -9.89 -4.83
CA ILE A 569 -37.71 -8.89 -5.89
C ILE A 569 -38.94 -8.81 -6.80
N ASP A 570 -39.09 -7.69 -7.52
CA ASP A 570 -40.25 -7.48 -8.40
C ASP A 570 -40.08 -8.27 -9.71
N SER A 571 -38.88 -8.18 -10.30
CA SER A 571 -38.48 -8.88 -11.53
C SER A 571 -36.97 -8.95 -11.61
N PHE A 572 -36.44 -9.72 -12.56
CA PHE A 572 -35.01 -9.75 -12.87
C PHE A 572 -34.80 -9.61 -14.38
N VAL A 573 -33.64 -9.07 -14.77
CA VAL A 573 -33.26 -8.91 -16.18
C VAL A 573 -32.46 -10.13 -16.64
N GLY A 574 -31.48 -10.55 -15.84
CA GLY A 574 -30.62 -11.68 -16.17
C GLY A 574 -29.23 -11.55 -15.55
N ARG A 575 -28.33 -12.43 -15.99
CA ARG A 575 -26.90 -12.37 -15.66
C ARG A 575 -26.23 -11.30 -16.50
N ASP A 576 -25.34 -10.54 -15.87
CA ASP A 576 -24.47 -9.57 -16.54
C ASP A 576 -23.08 -9.58 -15.89
N ASP A 577 -22.04 -9.23 -16.64
CA ASP A 577 -20.67 -9.16 -16.12
C ASP A 577 -20.29 -7.66 -16.02
N VAL A 578 -20.25 -7.14 -14.79
CA VAL A 578 -20.20 -5.70 -14.57
C VAL A 578 -18.89 -5.25 -13.94
N VAL A 579 -18.32 -4.15 -14.45
CA VAL A 579 -17.19 -3.47 -13.81
C VAL A 579 -17.73 -2.59 -12.68
N ILE A 580 -17.27 -2.84 -11.45
CA ILE A 580 -17.65 -2.03 -10.30
C ILE A 580 -16.83 -0.74 -10.31
N LYS A 581 -17.52 0.40 -10.33
CA LYS A 581 -16.89 1.71 -10.07
C LYS A 581 -17.20 2.13 -8.63
N PRO A 582 -16.18 2.35 -7.79
CA PRO A 582 -16.42 2.85 -6.45
C PRO A 582 -17.03 4.25 -6.52
N LEU A 583 -18.04 4.51 -5.69
CA LEU A 583 -18.66 5.82 -5.56
C LEU A 583 -17.70 6.73 -4.79
N GLN A 584 -17.08 7.68 -5.48
CA GLN A 584 -16.16 8.64 -4.86
C GLN A 584 -16.97 9.62 -3.99
N ASN A 585 -16.50 9.85 -2.75
CA ASN A 585 -17.05 10.80 -1.76
C ASN A 585 -18.39 10.44 -1.11
N ILE A 586 -19.09 9.40 -1.56
CA ILE A 586 -20.36 8.95 -0.97
C ILE A 586 -20.32 7.43 -0.84
N ARG A 587 -20.48 6.92 0.38
CA ARG A 587 -20.61 5.47 0.65
C ARG A 587 -22.02 5.19 1.19
N PRO A 588 -23.01 4.95 0.32
CA PRO A 588 -24.34 4.56 0.78
C PRO A 588 -24.25 3.20 1.47
N LYS A 589 -25.02 3.02 2.54
CA LYS A 589 -25.09 1.73 3.25
C LYS A 589 -25.60 0.65 2.29
N GLY A 590 -24.96 -0.52 2.30
CA GLY A 590 -25.38 -1.64 1.48
C GLY A 590 -25.06 -1.54 -0.01
N VAL A 591 -24.23 -0.59 -0.42
CA VAL A 591 -23.82 -0.40 -1.82
C VAL A 591 -22.31 -0.54 -1.93
N ALA A 592 -21.86 -1.56 -2.68
CA ALA A 592 -20.44 -1.80 -2.98
C ALA A 592 -19.91 -0.80 -4.02
N GLY A 593 -20.76 -0.40 -4.98
CA GLY A 593 -20.41 0.56 -6.02
C GLY A 593 -21.52 0.74 -7.04
N ALA A 594 -21.18 1.33 -8.18
CA ALA A 594 -22.09 1.52 -9.29
C ALA A 594 -21.49 1.01 -10.60
N THR A 595 -22.36 0.62 -11.52
CA THR A 595 -22.01 0.22 -12.87
C THR A 595 -23.00 0.79 -13.87
N LEU A 596 -22.70 0.65 -15.16
CA LEU A 596 -23.56 1.06 -16.27
C LEU A 596 -24.09 -0.19 -16.96
N SER A 597 -25.40 -0.32 -17.08
CA SER A 597 -26.01 -1.40 -17.86
C SER A 597 -25.88 -1.11 -19.37
N GLY A 598 -26.15 -2.12 -20.20
CA GLY A 598 -26.06 -2.02 -21.67
C GLY A 598 -26.98 -0.96 -22.29
N ASP A 599 -28.04 -0.53 -21.58
CA ASP A 599 -28.92 0.57 -21.97
C ASP A 599 -28.44 1.96 -21.53
N GLY A 600 -27.29 2.02 -20.85
CA GLY A 600 -26.70 3.24 -20.29
C GLY A 600 -27.28 3.67 -18.94
N SER A 601 -28.20 2.90 -18.36
CA SER A 601 -28.72 3.17 -17.02
C SER A 601 -27.69 2.83 -15.94
N VAL A 602 -27.69 3.61 -14.85
CA VAL A 602 -26.81 3.36 -13.70
C VAL A 602 -27.44 2.28 -12.82
N VAL A 603 -26.70 1.20 -12.59
CA VAL A 603 -27.10 0.08 -11.73
C VAL A 603 -26.21 0.09 -10.49
N LEU A 604 -26.83 0.01 -9.31
CA LEU A 604 -26.09 -0.06 -8.05
C LEU A 604 -25.76 -1.52 -7.73
N VAL A 605 -24.49 -1.78 -7.44
CA VAL A 605 -23.99 -3.10 -7.01
C VAL A 605 -24.15 -3.19 -5.50
N LEU A 606 -24.93 -4.17 -5.04
CA LEU A 606 -25.30 -4.32 -3.65
C LEU A 606 -24.26 -5.11 -2.86
N ASP A 607 -23.92 -4.61 -1.68
CA ASP A 607 -23.16 -5.34 -0.66
C ASP A 607 -24.16 -6.02 0.28
N MET A 608 -24.42 -7.30 0.04
CA MET A 608 -25.42 -8.06 0.78
C MET A 608 -25.00 -8.30 2.23
N GLU A 609 -23.71 -8.38 2.54
CA GLU A 609 -23.24 -8.61 3.91
C GLU A 609 -23.47 -7.36 4.77
N ASP A 610 -23.19 -6.17 4.22
CA ASP A 610 -23.48 -4.90 4.87
C ASP A 610 -25.00 -4.67 5.03
N LEU A 611 -25.81 -4.98 3.99
CA LEU A 611 -27.27 -4.87 4.08
C LEU A 611 -27.88 -5.76 5.17
N LEU A 612 -27.42 -7.01 5.27
CA LEU A 612 -27.96 -7.96 6.24
C LEU A 612 -27.56 -7.60 7.67
N SER A 613 -26.30 -7.21 7.90
CA SER A 613 -25.81 -6.82 9.22
C SER A 613 -26.48 -5.54 9.75
N ALA A 614 -26.72 -4.55 8.88
CA ALA A 614 -27.43 -3.33 9.24
C ALA A 614 -28.91 -3.60 9.61
N SER A 615 -29.56 -4.55 8.93
CA SER A 615 -30.94 -4.94 9.23
C SER A 615 -31.08 -5.63 10.59
N ASP A 616 -30.05 -6.38 11.01
CA ASP A 616 -30.04 -7.07 12.31
C ASP A 616 -29.69 -6.11 13.47
N ALA A 617 -28.92 -5.04 13.22
CA ALA A 617 -28.54 -4.03 14.23
C ALA A 617 -29.59 -2.92 14.44
N SER A 618 -30.33 -2.55 13.40
CA SER A 618 -31.46 -1.64 13.54
C SER A 618 -32.68 -2.43 14.04
N GLY A 619 -32.90 -2.46 15.35
CA GLY A 619 -34.14 -2.97 15.96
C GLY A 619 -35.42 -2.26 15.49
N SER A 620 -35.36 -1.44 14.44
CA SER A 620 -36.50 -0.94 13.70
C SER A 620 -37.12 -2.07 12.88
N ASN A 621 -38.05 -2.75 13.54
CA ASN A 621 -39.19 -3.45 12.94
C ASN A 621 -39.94 -2.58 11.91
N GLN A 622 -39.38 -2.34 10.73
CA GLN A 622 -40.19 -2.50 9.53
C GLN A 622 -40.19 -3.98 9.19
N ILE A 623 -40.84 -4.75 10.06
CA ILE A 623 -41.31 -6.08 9.72
C ILE A 623 -42.21 -5.82 8.53
N VAL A 624 -41.77 -6.25 7.36
CA VAL A 624 -42.67 -6.49 6.23
C VAL A 624 -43.63 -7.55 6.75
N ARG A 625 -44.75 -7.09 7.30
CA ARG A 625 -45.76 -7.97 7.88
C ARG A 625 -46.28 -8.83 6.75
N THR A 626 -46.67 -10.06 7.07
CA THR A 626 -47.38 -10.95 6.14
C THR A 626 -48.52 -10.21 5.42
N SER A 627 -49.13 -9.19 6.06
CA SER A 627 -50.13 -8.29 5.47
C SER A 627 -49.68 -7.49 4.24
N GLU A 628 -48.40 -7.13 4.09
CA GLU A 628 -47.90 -6.42 2.90
C GLU A 628 -47.78 -7.36 1.68
N PHE A 629 -47.73 -8.67 1.91
CA PHE A 629 -47.75 -9.70 0.85
C PHE A 629 -49.15 -10.27 0.57
N VAL A 630 -50.13 -10.06 1.47
CA VAL A 630 -51.42 -10.79 1.51
C VAL A 630 -52.66 -9.91 1.28
N ALA A 631 -52.57 -8.60 1.09
CA ALA A 631 -53.77 -7.78 0.83
C ALA A 631 -54.40 -8.09 -0.56
N ASN A 632 -55.63 -8.65 -0.54
CA ASN A 632 -56.47 -9.00 -1.70
C ASN A 632 -56.61 -7.90 -2.76
#